data_AF-A0A154R1X5-F1
#
_entry.id   AF-A0A154R1X5-F1
#
_cell.length_a   1.000
_cell.length_b   1.000
_cell.length_c   1.000
_cell.angle_alpha   90.00
_cell.angle_beta   90.00
_cell.angle_gamma   90.00
#
_symmetry.space_group_name_H-M   'P 1'
#
loop_
_entity.id
_entity.type
_entity.pdbx_description
1 polymer ?
#
loop_
_entity_poly.entity_id
_entity_poly.type
_entity_poly.pdbx_seq_one_letter_code
_entity_poly.pdbx_strand_id
1 'polypeptide(L)'
;MSKASKRPAIAMPSVQEDRAITAAAKADPDAQPLTPRQLKSMVPMKVLRGRPKSASAKQLVSVRYSPEVIDWFRATGEGWQARMDNVLRDYVQRHSR
;
A
#
# COMPACT_ATOMS: atom_id res chain seq x y z
N MET A 1 -9.64 9.75 -14.46
CA MET A 1 -9.94 10.47 -13.21
C MET A 1 -11.07 9.72 -12.49
N SER A 2 -10.74 8.79 -11.58
CA SER A 2 -11.72 7.99 -10.87
C SER A 2 -12.54 8.89 -9.94
N LYS A 3 -13.87 8.91 -10.10
CA LYS A 3 -14.76 9.66 -9.19
C LYS A 3 -14.61 9.08 -7.78
N ALA A 4 -14.35 9.94 -6.79
CA ALA A 4 -14.33 9.52 -5.40
C ALA A 4 -15.71 8.97 -5.02
N SER A 5 -15.76 7.72 -4.57
CA SER A 5 -17.00 7.10 -4.09
C SER A 5 -17.53 7.86 -2.87
N LYS A 6 -18.85 8.12 -2.83
CA LYS A 6 -19.50 8.77 -1.68
C LYS A 6 -19.36 7.86 -0.46
N ARG A 7 -18.78 8.37 0.62
CA ARG A 7 -18.70 7.60 1.88
C ARG A 7 -20.12 7.37 2.41
N PRO A 8 -20.48 6.13 2.82
CA PRO A 8 -21.77 5.88 3.44
C PRO A 8 -21.88 6.70 4.75
N ALA A 9 -23.07 7.23 5.01
CA ALA A 9 -23.36 7.88 6.29
C ALA A 9 -23.44 6.83 7.39
N ILE A 10 -22.58 6.94 8.42
CA ILE A 10 -22.59 6.06 9.59
C ILE A 10 -23.49 6.72 10.64
N ALA A 11 -24.58 6.04 11.02
CA ALA A 11 -25.41 6.45 12.14
C ALA A 11 -24.70 6.10 13.46
N MET A 12 -24.25 7.12 14.18
CA MET A 12 -23.61 6.95 15.48
C MET A 12 -24.68 6.80 16.57
N PRO A 13 -24.50 5.91 17.55
CA PRO A 13 -25.44 5.81 18.67
C PRO A 13 -25.47 7.10 19.48
N SER A 14 -26.62 7.36 20.10
CA SER A 14 -26.76 8.40 21.12
C SER A 14 -26.06 8.02 22.41
N VAL A 15 -25.82 9.01 23.29
CA VAL A 15 -25.20 8.77 24.61
C VAL A 15 -25.99 7.76 25.46
N GLN A 16 -27.32 7.75 25.34
CA GLN A 16 -28.17 6.81 26.07
C GLN A 16 -28.00 5.38 25.54
N GLU A 17 -27.97 5.22 24.22
CA GLU A 17 -27.76 3.93 23.57
C GLU A 17 -26.35 3.39 23.84
N ASP A 18 -25.32 4.24 23.77
CA ASP A 18 -23.94 3.87 24.09
C ASP A 18 -23.79 3.35 25.53
N ARG A 19 -24.50 3.98 26.49
CA ARG A 19 -24.51 3.52 27.88
C ARG A 19 -25.17 2.15 28.02
N ALA A 20 -26.30 1.93 27.33
CA ALA A 20 -26.98 0.65 27.33
C ALA A 20 -26.12 -0.46 26.72
N ILE A 21 -25.47 -0.19 25.59
CA ILE A 21 -24.53 -1.10 24.91
C ILE A 21 -23.35 -1.45 25.85
N THR A 22 -22.77 -0.43 26.49
CA THR A 22 -21.64 -0.64 27.41
C THR A 22 -22.04 -1.45 28.64
N ALA A 23 -23.24 -1.22 29.19
CA ALA A 23 -23.74 -1.98 30.33
C ALA A 23 -23.97 -3.45 29.96
N ALA A 24 -24.60 -3.70 28.81
CA ALA A 24 -24.81 -5.05 28.30
C ALA A 24 -23.48 -5.80 28.08
N ALA A 25 -22.50 -5.16 27.43
CA ALA A 25 -21.19 -5.75 27.19
C ALA A 25 -20.42 -6.10 28.49
N LYS A 26 -20.61 -5.34 29.57
CA LYS A 26 -20.00 -5.64 30.88
C LYS A 26 -20.70 -6.76 31.63
N ALA A 27 -22.00 -6.96 31.38
CA ALA A 27 -22.78 -8.02 32.01
C ALA A 27 -22.50 -9.40 31.39
N ASP A 28 -22.03 -9.44 30.14
CA ASP A 28 -21.63 -10.66 29.44
C ASP A 28 -20.21 -11.10 29.85
N PRO A 29 -20.04 -12.25 30.54
CA PRO A 29 -18.73 -12.74 30.95
C PRO A 29 -17.81 -13.11 29.78
N ASP A 30 -18.37 -13.53 28.65
CA ASP A 30 -17.64 -14.05 27.49
C ASP A 30 -17.28 -12.94 26.48
N ALA A 31 -17.93 -11.78 26.57
CA ALA A 31 -17.78 -10.68 25.61
C ALA A 31 -17.44 -9.32 26.25
N GLN A 32 -16.65 -9.33 27.33
CA GLN A 32 -16.27 -8.09 28.02
C GLN A 32 -15.46 -7.12 27.14
N PRO A 33 -15.68 -5.80 27.28
CA PRO A 33 -14.92 -4.81 26.53
C PRO A 33 -13.44 -4.81 26.94
N LEU A 34 -12.57 -4.58 25.96
CA LEU A 34 -11.14 -4.48 26.21
C LEU A 34 -10.82 -3.32 27.16
N THR A 35 -9.92 -3.59 28.11
CA THR A 35 -9.34 -2.53 28.94
C THR A 35 -8.46 -1.61 28.10
N PRO A 36 -8.24 -0.35 28.53
CA PRO A 36 -7.33 0.57 27.84
C PRO A 36 -5.90 0.01 27.67
N ARG A 37 -5.43 -0.79 28.64
CA ARG A 37 -4.11 -1.45 28.58
C ARG A 37 -4.07 -2.54 27.50
N GLN A 38 -5.09 -3.41 27.47
CA GLN A 38 -5.21 -4.44 26.44
C GLN A 38 -5.32 -3.81 25.06
N LEU A 39 -6.18 -2.80 24.90
CA LEU A 39 -6.33 -2.09 23.62
C LEU A 39 -5.01 -1.45 23.15
N LYS A 40 -4.26 -0.82 24.07
CA LYS A 40 -2.94 -0.23 23.76
C LYS A 40 -1.88 -1.27 23.40
N SER A 41 -1.97 -2.48 23.93
CA SER A 41 -1.05 -3.58 23.61
C SER A 41 -1.32 -4.25 22.27
N MET A 42 -2.46 -3.99 21.62
CA MET A 42 -2.76 -4.56 20.31
C MET A 42 -1.82 -3.98 19.24
N VAL A 43 -1.26 -4.85 18.40
CA VAL A 43 -0.47 -4.44 17.24
C VAL A 43 -1.42 -3.89 16.19
N PRO A 44 -1.33 -2.61 15.80
CA PRO A 44 -2.18 -2.07 14.74
C PRO A 44 -1.94 -2.85 13.45
N MET A 45 -3.00 -3.22 12.74
CA MET A 45 -2.99 -3.81 11.39
C MET A 45 -2.41 -2.87 10.30
N LYS A 46 -1.49 -1.98 10.63
CA LYS A 46 -0.84 -1.07 9.68
C LYS A 46 0.13 -1.79 8.74
N VAL A 47 0.55 -3.02 9.08
CA VAL A 47 1.66 -3.73 8.41
C VAL A 47 1.21 -4.91 7.54
N LEU A 48 -0.07 -5.29 7.56
CA LEU A 48 -0.57 -6.50 6.90
C LEU A 48 -1.08 -6.32 5.46
N ARG A 49 -0.85 -5.17 4.82
CA ARG A 49 -1.20 -4.98 3.41
C ARG A 49 0.01 -5.15 2.49
N GLY A 50 0.18 -6.36 1.98
CA GLY A 50 1.00 -6.67 0.80
C GLY A 50 2.42 -7.15 1.08
N ARG A 51 3.15 -7.40 -0.01
CA ARG A 51 4.58 -7.76 0.05
C ARG A 51 5.36 -6.64 0.73
N PRO A 52 6.35 -6.95 1.59
CA PRO A 52 7.28 -5.96 2.11
C PRO A 52 7.87 -5.13 0.97
N LYS A 53 7.97 -3.80 1.18
CA LYS A 53 8.59 -2.92 0.20
C LYS A 53 10.03 -3.38 -0.07
N SER A 54 10.42 -3.46 -1.34
CA SER A 54 11.82 -3.71 -1.70
C SER A 54 12.70 -2.60 -1.12
N ALA A 55 13.81 -2.97 -0.48
CA ALA A 55 14.80 -2.01 0.02
C ALA A 55 15.46 -1.23 -1.12
N SER A 56 15.51 -1.79 -2.33
CA SER A 56 16.11 -1.21 -3.52
C SER A 56 15.10 -1.20 -4.68
N ALA A 57 14.09 -0.33 -4.59
CA ALA A 57 13.08 -0.19 -5.64
C ALA A 57 13.65 0.58 -6.86
N LYS A 58 13.18 0.23 -8.07
CA LYS A 58 13.47 1.03 -9.28
C LYS A 58 12.87 2.42 -9.11
N GLN A 59 13.62 3.45 -9.50
CA GLN A 59 13.15 4.83 -9.44
C GLN A 59 12.40 5.17 -10.73
N LEU A 60 11.19 5.73 -10.60
CA LEU A 60 10.44 6.24 -11.75
C LEU A 60 10.93 7.65 -12.07
N VAL A 61 11.61 7.79 -13.19
CA VAL A 61 12.13 9.07 -13.70
C VAL A 61 11.52 9.40 -15.06
N SER A 62 11.29 10.68 -15.34
CA SER A 62 10.85 11.16 -16.66
C SER A 62 12.09 11.52 -17.48
N VAL A 63 12.43 10.70 -18.47
CA VAL A 63 13.60 10.85 -19.34
C VAL A 63 13.15 10.81 -20.80
N ARG A 64 13.73 11.67 -21.64
CA ARG A 64 13.53 11.66 -23.10
C ARG A 64 14.66 10.85 -23.75
N TYR A 65 14.28 9.87 -24.56
CA TYR A 65 15.20 9.08 -25.38
C TYR A 65 15.00 9.43 -26.85
N SER A 66 16.00 9.19 -27.69
CA SER A 66 15.85 9.32 -29.13
C SER A 66 14.80 8.33 -29.67
N PRO A 67 13.99 8.70 -30.68
CA PRO A 67 12.92 7.86 -31.21
C PRO A 67 13.42 6.47 -31.65
N GLU A 68 14.55 6.40 -32.34
CA GLU A 68 15.13 5.16 -32.88
C GLU A 68 15.47 4.14 -31.78
N VAL A 69 15.86 4.61 -30.58
CA VAL A 69 16.13 3.75 -29.43
C VAL A 69 14.83 3.15 -28.93
N ILE A 70 13.79 3.97 -28.76
CA ILE A 70 12.49 3.53 -28.28
C ILE A 70 11.85 2.55 -29.26
N ASP A 71 11.91 2.86 -30.56
CA ASP A 71 11.32 2.02 -31.61
C ASP A 71 12.00 0.65 -31.68
N TRP A 72 13.33 0.62 -31.61
CA TRP A 72 14.09 -0.62 -31.58
C TRP A 72 13.69 -1.50 -30.39
N PHE A 73 13.67 -0.94 -29.17
CA PHE A 73 13.30 -1.74 -28.00
C PHE A 73 11.83 -2.16 -28.07
N ARG A 74 10.89 -1.28 -28.46
CA ARG A 74 9.48 -1.66 -28.60
C ARG A 74 9.27 -2.81 -29.58
N ALA A 75 10.02 -2.86 -30.68
CA ALA A 75 9.97 -3.94 -31.65
C ALA A 75 10.37 -5.31 -31.05
N THR A 76 11.10 -5.34 -29.92
CA THR A 76 11.41 -6.58 -29.21
C THR A 76 10.22 -7.21 -28.48
N GLY A 77 9.07 -6.53 -28.43
CA GLY A 77 7.83 -7.06 -27.85
C GLY A 77 7.70 -6.87 -26.33
N GLU A 78 6.94 -7.75 -25.68
CA GLU A 78 6.68 -7.68 -24.24
C GLU A 78 7.98 -7.66 -23.42
N GLY A 79 8.04 -6.79 -22.41
CA GLY A 79 9.21 -6.63 -21.56
C GLY A 79 10.32 -5.75 -22.14
N TRP A 80 10.08 -5.00 -23.23
CA TRP A 80 11.09 -4.14 -23.84
C TRP A 80 11.73 -3.12 -22.88
N GLN A 81 10.96 -2.57 -21.94
CA GLN A 81 11.49 -1.65 -20.92
C GLN A 81 12.48 -2.33 -19.98
N ALA A 82 12.23 -3.59 -19.62
CA ALA A 82 13.14 -4.37 -18.79
C ALA A 82 14.42 -4.73 -19.56
N ARG A 83 14.31 -5.04 -20.87
CA ARG A 83 15.49 -5.23 -21.73
C ARG A 83 16.32 -3.95 -21.86
N MET A 84 15.68 -2.80 -22.02
CA MET A 84 16.36 -1.50 -22.06
C MET A 84 17.09 -1.21 -20.75
N ASP A 85 16.44 -1.45 -19.60
CA ASP A 85 17.04 -1.29 -18.27
C ASP A 85 18.27 -2.18 -18.08
N ASN A 86 18.25 -3.44 -18.55
CA ASN A 86 19.40 -4.34 -18.48
C ASN A 86 20.60 -3.81 -19.29
N VAL A 87 20.37 -3.28 -20.50
CA VAL A 87 21.44 -2.68 -21.32
C VAL A 87 22.08 -1.49 -20.59
N LEU A 88 21.27 -0.62 -19.99
CA LEU A 88 21.76 0.52 -19.21
C LEU A 88 22.54 0.06 -17.97
N ARG A 89 22.05 -0.99 -17.29
CA ARG A 89 22.73 -1.57 -16.14
C ARG A 89 24.09 -2.16 -16.51
N ASP A 90 24.17 -2.89 -17.62
CA ASP A 90 25.44 -3.44 -18.13
C ASP A 90 26.41 -2.32 -18.49
N TYR A 91 25.93 -1.24 -19.11
CA TYR A 91 26.74 -0.04 -19.37
C TYR A 91 27.32 0.53 -18.07
N VAL A 92 26.49 0.72 -17.03
CA VAL A 92 26.96 1.22 -15.73
C VAL A 92 28.01 0.29 -15.13
N GLN A 93 27.76 -1.03 -15.10
CA GLN A 93 28.70 -2.00 -14.52
C GLN A 93 30.08 -2.00 -15.19
N ARG A 94 30.13 -1.81 -16.51
CA ARG A 94 31.39 -1.76 -17.26
C ARG A 94 32.19 -0.48 -17.02
N HIS A 95 31.52 0.60 -16.60
CA HIS A 95 32.13 1.93 -16.46
C HIS A 95 32.22 2.41 -15.01
N SER A 96 31.58 1.72 -14.06
CA SER A 96 31.77 1.93 -12.64
C SER A 96 33.07 1.25 -12.20
N ARG A 97 34.18 1.99 -12.27
CA ARG A 97 35.40 1.72 -11.48
C ARG A 97 35.35 2.53 -10.20
#